data_AF-A0A7W3YPF9-F1
#
_entry.id   AF-A0A7W3YPF9-F1
#
_cell.length_a   1.000
_cell.length_b   1.000
_cell.length_c   1.000
_cell.angle_alpha   90.00
_cell.angle_beta   90.00
_cell.angle_gamma   90.00
#
_symmetry.space_group_name_H-M   'P 1'
#
loop_
_entity.id
_entity.type
_entity.pdbx_description
1 polymer ?
#
loop_
_entity_poly.entity_id
_entity_poly.type
_entity_poly.pdbx_seq_one_letter_code
_entity_poly.pdbx_strand_id
1 'polypeptide(L)'
;MLNLQETINKRVEEVKEDLELQVGYQLSAEQTDELRLTGRIGIDIIKFAPYLNKVVTYLNESNSKDVGWELALNTISGDFEITLKGCYLLF
;
A
#
# COMPACT_ATOMS: atom_id res chain seq x y z
N MET A 1 -14.14 -11.86 -16.74
CA MET A 1 -12.79 -11.69 -16.15
C MET A 1 -12.50 -10.22 -16.20
N LEU A 2 -12.28 -9.57 -15.05
CA LEU A 2 -11.69 -8.24 -15.06
C LEU A 2 -10.32 -8.34 -15.71
N ASN A 3 -9.96 -7.35 -16.53
CA ASN A 3 -8.61 -7.24 -17.06
C ASN A 3 -7.65 -7.13 -15.87
N LEU A 4 -6.49 -7.79 -15.92
CA LEU A 4 -5.47 -7.70 -14.86
C LEU A 4 -5.13 -6.23 -14.54
N GLN A 5 -5.08 -5.39 -15.57
CA GLN A 5 -4.85 -3.96 -15.42
C GLN A 5 -5.97 -3.26 -14.63
N GLU A 6 -7.23 -3.62 -14.88
CA GLU A 6 -8.38 -3.06 -14.14
C GLU A 6 -8.32 -3.48 -12.67
N THR A 7 -7.90 -4.72 -12.40
CA THR A 7 -7.74 -5.24 -11.04
C THR A 7 -6.63 -4.49 -10.30
N ILE A 8 -5.47 -4.29 -10.93
CA ILE A 8 -4.36 -3.51 -10.35
C ILE A 8 -4.81 -2.07 -10.08
N ASN A 9 -5.44 -1.41 -11.05
CA ASN A 9 -5.92 -0.04 -10.88
C ASN A 9 -6.90 0.07 -9.71
N LYS A 10 -7.83 -0.88 -9.58
CA LYS A 10 -8.75 -0.92 -8.46
C LYS A 10 -8.02 -1.06 -7.13
N ARG A 11 -7.04 -1.97 -7.03
CA ARG A 11 -6.25 -2.16 -5.80
C ARG A 11 -5.43 -0.92 -5.45
N VAL A 12 -4.86 -0.23 -6.43
CA VAL A 12 -4.13 1.04 -6.21
C VAL A 12 -5.06 2.11 -5.65
N GLU A 13 -6.28 2.24 -6.19
CA GLU A 13 -7.26 3.20 -5.65
C GLU A 13 -7.72 2.82 -4.23
N GLU A 14 -7.94 1.53 -3.94
CA GLU A 14 -8.23 1.06 -2.57
C GLU A 14 -7.11 1.45 -1.59
N VAL A 15 -5.83 1.26 -1.96
CA VAL A 15 -4.69 1.69 -1.12
C VAL A 15 -4.72 3.21 -0.88
N LYS A 16 -4.99 4.00 -1.92
CA LYS A 16 -5.06 5.46 -1.80
C LYS A 16 -6.18 5.89 -0.85
N GLU A 17 -7.38 5.36 -1.05
CA GLU A 17 -8.55 5.67 -0.22
C GLU A 17 -8.32 5.26 1.24
N ASP A 18 -7.78 4.06 1.48
CA ASP A 18 -7.46 3.57 2.83
C ASP A 18 -6.46 4.49 3.53
N LEU A 19 -5.35 4.80 2.87
CA LEU A 19 -4.30 5.65 3.44
C LEU A 19 -4.81 7.07 3.68
N GLU A 20 -5.59 7.64 2.76
CA GLU A 20 -6.10 9.00 2.90
C GLU A 20 -7.16 9.09 4.00
N LEU A 21 -8.16 8.21 3.99
CA LEU A 21 -9.33 8.31 4.87
C LEU A 21 -9.05 7.77 6.28
N GLN A 22 -8.32 6.66 6.40
CA GLN A 22 -8.10 5.99 7.69
C GLN A 22 -6.80 6.44 8.34
N VAL A 23 -5.76 6.69 7.54
CA VAL A 23 -4.42 6.99 8.05
C VAL A 23 -4.12 8.50 7.99
N GLY A 24 -4.70 9.23 7.04
CA GLY A 24 -4.39 10.63 6.76
C GLY A 24 -3.11 10.83 5.96
N TYR A 25 -2.63 9.78 5.27
CA TYR A 25 -1.44 9.82 4.42
C TYR A 25 -1.85 9.80 2.95
N GLN A 26 -1.38 10.76 2.16
CA GLN A 26 -1.66 10.83 0.72
C GLN A 26 -0.44 10.36 -0.06
N LEU A 27 -0.65 9.38 -0.94
CA LEU A 27 0.38 8.96 -1.89
C LEU A 27 0.64 10.06 -2.92
N SER A 28 1.91 10.27 -3.26
CA SER A 28 2.27 11.12 -4.39
C SER A 28 1.87 10.46 -5.72
N ALA A 29 1.85 11.26 -6.79
CA ALA A 29 1.64 10.72 -8.13
C ALA A 29 2.70 9.68 -8.51
N GLU A 30 3.97 9.93 -8.17
CA GLU A 30 5.09 9.02 -8.41
C GLU A 30 4.91 7.69 -7.66
N GLN A 31 4.55 7.72 -6.38
CA GLN A 31 4.28 6.52 -5.60
C GLN A 31 3.05 5.77 -6.14
N THR A 32 2.01 6.50 -6.55
CA THR A 32 0.81 5.88 -7.15
C THR A 32 1.16 5.14 -8.45
N ASP A 33 2.00 5.75 -9.30
CA ASP A 33 2.43 5.15 -10.56
C ASP A 33 3.37 3.95 -10.31
N GLU A 34 4.30 4.05 -9.36
CA GLU A 34 5.17 2.94 -8.97
C GLU A 34 4.37 1.76 -8.42
N LEU A 35 3.38 2.01 -7.56
CA LEU A 35 2.50 0.97 -7.02
C LEU A 35 1.71 0.27 -8.13
N ARG A 36 1.25 1.03 -9.13
CA ARG A 36 0.54 0.50 -10.30
C ARG A 36 1.44 -0.36 -11.19
N LEU A 37 2.71 0.02 -11.35
CA LEU A 37 3.66 -0.66 -12.24
C LEU A 37 4.28 -1.90 -11.60
N THR A 38 4.60 -1.84 -10.31
CA THR A 38 5.42 -2.86 -9.64
C THR A 38 4.64 -3.65 -8.59
N GLY A 39 3.46 -3.16 -8.18
CA GLY A 39 2.70 -3.74 -7.08
C GLY A 39 3.28 -3.42 -5.70
N ARG A 40 4.33 -2.60 -5.61
CA ARG A 40 4.96 -2.19 -4.35
C ARG A 40 5.49 -0.76 -4.39
N ILE A 41 5.67 -0.15 -3.23
CA ILE A 41 6.36 1.14 -3.07
C ILE A 41 7.17 1.17 -1.80
N GLY A 42 8.34 1.81 -1.88
CA GLY A 42 9.11 2.21 -0.70
C GLY A 42 8.69 3.59 -0.22
N ILE A 43 8.59 3.76 1.09
CA ILE A 43 8.31 5.03 1.75
C ILE A 43 9.32 5.25 2.85
N ASP A 44 10.04 6.36 2.74
CA ASP A 44 11.01 6.81 3.75
C ASP A 44 10.40 6.75 5.16
N ILE A 45 11.14 6.10 6.06
CA ILE A 45 10.67 5.83 7.43
C ILE A 45 10.38 7.11 8.20
N ILE A 46 11.15 8.18 8.00
CA ILE A 46 10.97 9.45 8.70
C ILE A 46 9.69 10.13 8.22
N LYS A 47 9.41 10.07 6.92
CA LYS A 47 8.17 10.61 6.34
C LYS A 47 6.92 9.82 6.76
N PHE A 48 7.04 8.51 6.91
CA PHE A 48 5.89 7.65 7.22
C PHE A 48 5.66 7.41 8.72
N ALA A 49 6.70 7.53 9.56
CA ALA A 49 6.63 7.30 11.00
C ALA A 49 5.47 8.03 11.72
N PRO A 50 5.13 9.30 11.41
CA PRO A 50 4.00 9.98 12.05
C PRO A 50 2.64 9.28 11.86
N TYR A 51 2.53 8.45 10.83
CA TYR A 51 1.30 7.74 10.44
C TYR A 51 1.27 6.30 10.95
N LEU A 52 2.38 5.79 11.48
CA LEU A 52 2.59 4.36 11.79
C LEU A 52 1.52 3.80 12.74
N ASN A 53 1.17 4.55 13.80
CA ASN A 53 0.16 4.09 14.75
C ASN A 53 -1.21 3.91 14.08
N LYS A 54 -1.61 4.88 13.25
CA LYS A 54 -2.91 4.83 12.56
C LYS A 54 -2.98 3.69 11.56
N VAL A 55 -1.93 3.50 10.76
CA VAL A 55 -1.91 2.40 9.77
C VAL A 55 -1.90 1.04 10.45
N VAL A 56 -1.13 0.86 11.54
CA VAL A 56 -1.13 -0.39 12.31
C VAL A 56 -2.50 -0.64 12.93
N THR A 57 -3.15 0.39 13.48
CA THR A 57 -4.51 0.29 14.03
C THR A 57 -5.50 -0.13 12.94
N TYR A 58 -5.51 0.56 11.80
CA TYR A 58 -6.37 0.23 10.66
C TYR A 58 -6.16 -1.23 10.21
N LEU A 59 -4.92 -1.65 10.01
CA LEU A 59 -4.61 -3.00 9.55
C LEU A 59 -4.98 -4.09 10.57
N ASN A 60 -4.90 -3.80 11.87
CA ASN A 60 -5.26 -4.74 12.93
C ASN A 60 -6.78 -4.84 13.18
N GLU A 61 -7.51 -3.73 13.03
CA GLU A 61 -8.96 -3.69 13.20
C GLU A 61 -9.72 -4.16 11.95
N SER A 62 -9.07 -4.08 10.79
CA SER A 62 -9.62 -4.57 9.54
C SER A 62 -9.50 -6.08 9.40
N ASN A 63 -10.48 -6.68 8.72
CA ASN A 63 -10.38 -8.09 8.33
C ASN A 63 -9.29 -8.25 7.27
N SER A 64 -8.30 -9.09 7.55
CA SER A 64 -7.12 -9.27 6.70
C SER A 64 -7.42 -9.77 5.28
N LYS A 65 -8.61 -10.35 5.06
CA LYS A 65 -9.12 -10.76 3.74
C LYS A 65 -9.65 -9.60 2.90
N ASP A 66 -10.09 -8.53 3.54
CA ASP A 66 -10.71 -7.38 2.88
C ASP A 66 -9.65 -6.31 2.53
N VAL A 67 -8.60 -6.19 3.34
CA VAL A 67 -7.46 -5.31 3.03
C VAL A 67 -6.58 -5.92 1.94
N GLY A 68 -6.61 -5.31 0.75
CA GLY A 68 -5.91 -5.77 -0.45
C GLY A 68 -4.40 -5.50 -0.49
N TRP A 69 -3.81 -5.03 0.59
CA TRP A 69 -2.40 -4.64 0.68
C TRP A 69 -1.81 -4.95 2.06
N GLU A 70 -0.50 -4.85 2.17
CA GLU A 70 0.24 -5.05 3.41
C GLU A 70 1.34 -4.00 3.59
N LEU A 71 1.72 -3.77 4.85
CA LEU A 71 2.82 -2.91 5.25
C LEU A 71 3.93 -3.77 5.85
N ALA A 72 5.15 -3.61 5.34
CA ALA A 72 6.34 -4.25 5.86
C ALA A 72 7.43 -3.21 6.14
N LEU A 73 8.35 -3.53 7.05
CA LEU A 73 9.60 -2.76 7.22
C LEU A 73 10.70 -3.47 6.42
N ASN A 74 11.22 -2.81 5.39
CA ASN A 74 12.39 -3.28 4.68
C ASN A 74 13.64 -2.99 5.51
N THR A 75 14.21 -4.01 6.12
CA THR A 75 15.37 -3.85 7.02
C THR A 75 16.69 -3.63 6.30
N ILE A 76 16.74 -3.84 4.97
CA ILE A 76 17.93 -3.58 4.15
C ILE A 76 17.98 -2.09 3.78
N SER A 77 16.87 -1.52 3.30
CA SER A 77 16.82 -0.11 2.94
C SER A 77 16.48 0.80 4.12
N GLY A 78 15.83 0.27 5.15
CA GLY A 78 15.32 1.03 6.29
C GLY A 78 13.97 1.68 6.04
N ASP A 79 13.32 1.42 4.91
CA ASP A 79 12.04 2.03 4.50
C ASP A 79 10.83 1.17 4.89
N PHE A 80 9.67 1.81 4.98
CA PHE A 80 8.41 1.09 4.94
C PHE A 80 8.05 0.71 3.51
N GLU A 81 7.54 -0.50 3.31
CA GLU A 81 7.09 -1.00 2.02
C GLU A 81 5.58 -1.26 2.09
N ILE A 82 4.86 -0.71 1.12
CA ILE A 82 3.45 -1.05 0.88
C ILE A 82 3.40 -1.96 -0.35
N THR A 83 2.77 -3.13 -0.20
CA THR A 83 2.70 -4.15 -1.26
C THR A 83 1.26 -4.61 -1.49
N LEU A 84 0.85 -4.73 -2.76
CA LEU A 84 -0.46 -5.26 -3.14
C LEU A 84 -0.52 -6.78 -2.94
N LYS A 85 -1.50 -7.26 -2.18
CA LYS A 85 -1.71 -8.71 -1.98
C LYS A 85 -2.21 -9.35 -3.28
N GLY A 86 -1.68 -10.52 -3.61
CA GLY A 86 -2.09 -11.28 -4.79
C GLY A 86 -1.53 -10.78 -6.13
N CYS A 87 -0.79 -9.65 -6.14
CA CYS A 87 -0.03 -9.19 -7.31
C CYS A 87 1.31 -9.93 -7.49
N TYR A 88 1.65 -10.87 -6.60
CA TYR A 88 2.81 -11.78 -6.70
C TYR A 88 2.85 -12.65 -7.96
N LEU A 89 1.84 -12.59 -8.84
CA LEU A 89 1.79 -13.28 -10.13
C LEU A 89 2.35 -12.47 -11.30
N LEU A 90 2.91 -11.28 -11.04
CA LEU A 90 3.50 -10.41 -12.08
C LEU A 90 4.99 -10.69 -12.36
N PHE A 91 5.60 -11.65 -11.65
CA PHE A 91 7.00 -12.05 -11.83
C PHE A 91 7.16 -13.57 -11.75
#